data_AF-A0A7C4D2A9-F1
#
_entry.id   AF-A0A7C4D2A9-F1
#
_cell.length_a   1.000
_cell.length_b   1.000
_cell.length_c   1.000
_cell.angle_alpha   90.00
_cell.angle_beta   90.00
_cell.angle_gamma   90.00
#
_symmetry.space_group_name_H-M   'P 1'
#
loop_
_entity.id
_entity.type
_entity.pdbx_description
1 polymer ?
#
loop_
_entity_poly.entity_id
_entity_poly.type
_entity_poly.pdbx_seq_one_letter_code
_entity_poly.pdbx_strand_id
1 'polypeptide(L)'
;IPGEAWAGFDMRLLPEESVEEGLRELFEAFSSAIATSRVQAVLEVVAAQRGWYAKNEEFVSEVLAAARQAYRDAGLEGDVGLAGELGGNDGTYFDAKGMDVVAFGTIRSGTNIHSEGEFVYVKDIEMYRYFMRRLLSG
;
A
#
# COMPACT_ATOMS: atom_id res chain seq x y z
N ILE A 1 -12.71 -36.19 -7.08
CA ILE A 1 -12.97 -34.94 -6.32
C ILE A 1 -12.04 -34.99 -5.11
N PRO A 2 -11.18 -33.99 -4.87
CA PRO A 2 -10.30 -33.99 -3.70
C PRO A 2 -11.12 -33.99 -2.41
N GLY A 3 -10.64 -34.70 -1.39
CA GLY A 3 -11.30 -34.78 -0.08
C GLY A 3 -11.00 -33.60 0.84
N GLU A 4 -10.00 -32.79 0.50
CA GLU A 4 -9.52 -31.63 1.25
C GLU A 4 -8.98 -30.59 0.26
N ALA A 5 -9.11 -29.31 0.60
CA ALA A 5 -8.57 -28.19 -0.16
C ALA A 5 -8.29 -27.01 0.77
N TRP A 6 -7.37 -26.15 0.34
CA TRP A 6 -7.04 -24.88 1.00
C TRP A 6 -7.26 -23.73 0.02
N ALA A 7 -7.71 -22.61 0.54
CA ALA A 7 -7.84 -21.36 -0.19
C ALA A 7 -7.26 -20.23 0.66
N GLY A 8 -6.55 -19.31 0.00
CA GLY A 8 -6.07 -18.08 0.60
C GLY A 8 -6.60 -16.89 -0.20
N PHE A 9 -6.91 -15.81 0.50
CA PHE A 9 -7.30 -14.54 -0.11
C PHE A 9 -6.84 -13.39 0.77
N ASP A 10 -6.69 -12.23 0.16
CA ASP A 10 -6.40 -10.97 0.85
C ASP A 10 -7.67 -10.11 0.90
N MET A 11 -7.90 -9.49 2.05
CA MET A 11 -8.93 -8.46 2.23
C MET A 11 -8.23 -7.14 2.54
N ARG A 12 -8.64 -6.06 1.86
CA ARG A 12 -8.08 -4.72 2.04
C ARG A 12 -9.09 -3.86 2.79
N LEU A 13 -8.59 -3.10 3.75
CA LEU A 13 -9.34 -2.11 4.50
C LEU A 13 -8.96 -0.70 4.03
N LEU A 14 -9.95 0.16 3.93
CA LEU A 14 -9.76 1.60 3.85
C LEU A 14 -9.19 2.13 5.17
N PRO A 15 -8.49 3.29 5.15
CA PRO A 15 -7.92 3.86 6.36
C PRO A 15 -8.93 4.16 7.49
N GLU A 16 -10.19 4.40 7.13
CA GLU A 16 -11.30 4.68 8.04
C GLU A 16 -11.89 3.41 8.68
N GLU A 17 -11.62 2.23 8.10
CA GLU A 17 -12.17 0.96 8.58
C GLU A 17 -11.33 0.38 9.73
N SER A 18 -12.00 -0.23 10.71
CA SER A 18 -11.32 -0.89 11.82
C SER A 18 -10.95 -2.33 11.47
N VAL A 19 -9.80 -2.78 11.98
CA VAL A 19 -9.36 -4.18 11.81
C VAL A 19 -10.32 -5.11 12.53
N GLU A 20 -10.78 -4.70 13.71
CA GLU A 20 -11.69 -5.48 14.55
C GLU A 20 -13.04 -5.71 13.87
N GLU A 21 -13.65 -4.68 13.28
CA GLU A 21 -14.92 -4.83 12.55
C GLU A 21 -14.73 -5.63 11.26
N GLY A 22 -13.67 -5.37 10.49
CA GLY A 22 -13.38 -6.13 9.28
C GLY A 22 -13.21 -7.62 9.56
N LEU A 23 -12.50 -7.98 10.63
CA LEU A 23 -12.37 -9.38 11.05
C LEU A 23 -13.69 -9.97 11.52
N ARG A 24 -14.47 -9.23 12.33
CA ARG A 24 -15.80 -9.66 12.78
C ARG A 24 -16.70 -10.01 11.59
N GLU A 25 -16.79 -9.13 10.61
CA GLU A 25 -17.60 -9.32 9.41
C GLU A 25 -17.11 -10.51 8.57
N LEU A 26 -15.79 -10.69 8.47
CA LEU A 26 -15.20 -11.85 7.80
C LEU A 26 -15.61 -13.17 8.50
N PHE A 27 -15.48 -13.25 9.82
CA PHE A 27 -15.88 -14.44 10.58
C PHE A 27 -17.38 -14.72 10.49
N GLU A 28 -18.22 -13.69 10.51
CA GLU A 28 -19.68 -13.80 10.34
C GLU A 28 -20.04 -14.33 8.95
N ALA A 29 -19.43 -13.79 7.90
CA ALA A 29 -19.62 -14.22 6.52
C ALA A 29 -19.16 -15.67 6.32
N PHE A 30 -17.97 -16.02 6.84
CA PHE A 30 -17.43 -17.37 6.76
C PHE A 30 -18.33 -18.37 7.49
N SER A 31 -18.72 -18.08 8.73
CA SER A 31 -19.59 -18.95 9.53
C SER A 31 -20.94 -19.19 8.85
N SER A 32 -21.52 -18.15 8.25
CA SER A 32 -22.78 -18.24 7.49
C SER A 32 -22.64 -19.11 6.24
N ALA A 33 -21.52 -18.97 5.51
CA ALA A 33 -21.23 -19.81 4.35
C ALA A 33 -21.05 -21.28 4.74
N ILE A 34 -20.35 -21.58 5.86
CA ILE A 34 -20.15 -22.95 6.32
C ILE A 34 -21.47 -23.58 6.80
N ALA A 35 -22.29 -22.84 7.55
CA ALA A 35 -23.57 -23.33 8.06
C ALA A 35 -24.56 -23.77 6.96
N THR A 36 -24.45 -23.19 5.76
CA THR A 36 -25.28 -23.54 4.60
C THR A 36 -24.63 -24.57 3.67
N SER A 37 -23.38 -24.95 3.96
CA SER A 37 -22.60 -25.91 3.18
C SER A 37 -22.64 -27.30 3.82
N ARG A 38 -22.09 -28.30 3.10
CA ARG A 38 -21.82 -29.65 3.64
C ARG A 38 -20.34 -29.86 3.97
N VAL A 39 -19.54 -28.80 4.00
CA VAL A 39 -18.11 -28.88 4.24
C VAL A 39 -17.78 -28.57 5.69
N GLN A 40 -16.72 -29.19 6.19
CA GLN A 40 -16.06 -28.78 7.43
C GLN A 40 -14.87 -27.91 7.03
N ALA A 41 -14.83 -26.68 7.53
CA ALA A 41 -13.76 -25.75 7.22
C ALA A 41 -13.42 -24.90 8.44
N VAL A 42 -12.17 -24.44 8.48
CA VAL A 42 -11.64 -23.52 9.48
C VAL A 42 -11.07 -22.30 8.77
N LEU A 43 -11.13 -21.15 9.43
CA LEU A 43 -10.54 -19.90 8.96
C LEU A 43 -9.36 -19.53 9.86
N GLU A 44 -8.21 -19.29 9.25
CA GLU A 44 -7.01 -18.79 9.91
C GLU A 44 -6.69 -17.40 9.37
N VAL A 45 -6.46 -16.44 10.27
CA VAL A 45 -6.04 -15.08 9.93
C VAL A 45 -4.52 -14.99 10.13
N VAL A 46 -3.78 -14.98 9.03
CA VAL A 46 -2.31 -14.95 9.05
C VAL A 46 -1.77 -13.56 9.43
N ALA A 47 -2.41 -12.51 8.92
CA ALA A 47 -2.05 -11.12 9.21
C ALA A 47 -3.29 -10.23 9.10
N ALA A 48 -3.32 -9.17 9.90
CA ALA A 48 -4.30 -8.12 9.82
C ALA A 48 -3.63 -6.79 10.10
N GLN A 49 -3.85 -5.81 9.22
CA GLN A 49 -3.23 -4.49 9.29
C GLN A 49 -4.27 -3.42 8.97
N ARG A 50 -4.16 -2.28 9.64
CA ARG A 50 -4.98 -1.12 9.36
C ARG A 50 -4.49 -0.38 8.11
N GLY A 51 -5.43 0.20 7.37
CA GLY A 51 -5.12 1.22 6.37
C GLY A 51 -4.60 2.50 7.02
N TRP A 52 -3.92 3.34 6.24
CA TRP A 52 -3.39 4.63 6.68
C TRP A 52 -3.42 5.64 5.53
N TYR A 53 -3.38 6.93 5.86
CA TYR A 53 -3.20 8.03 4.93
C TYR A 53 -2.44 9.17 5.58
N ALA A 54 -1.79 10.02 4.78
CA ALA A 54 -1.07 11.19 5.27
C ALA A 54 -2.04 12.26 5.80
N LYS A 55 -1.84 12.73 7.04
CA LYS A 55 -2.75 13.66 7.74
C LYS A 55 -2.28 15.12 7.75
N ASN A 56 -0.98 15.37 7.68
CA ASN A 56 -0.42 16.72 7.69
C ASN A 56 -0.36 17.28 6.26
N GLU A 57 -1.28 18.20 5.94
CA GLU A 57 -1.39 18.82 4.62
C GLU A 57 -0.18 19.67 4.23
N GLU A 58 0.49 20.32 5.19
CA GLU A 58 1.68 21.12 4.94
C GLU A 58 2.85 20.21 4.52
N PHE A 59 3.08 19.14 5.28
CA PHE A 59 4.09 18.13 4.96
C PHE A 59 3.81 17.47 3.60
N VAL A 60 2.56 17.10 3.34
CA VAL A 60 2.15 16.53 2.04
C VAL A 60 2.43 17.50 0.89
N SER A 61 2.14 18.80 1.09
CA SER A 61 2.38 19.84 0.08
C SER A 61 3.86 20.03 -0.21
N GLU A 62 4.72 20.00 0.83
CA GLU A 62 6.18 20.05 0.70
C GLU A 62 6.72 18.85 -0.10
N VAL A 63 6.31 17.64 0.28
CA VAL A 63 6.72 16.40 -0.40
C VAL A 63 6.26 16.42 -1.86
N LEU A 64 5.03 16.85 -2.14
CA LEU A 64 4.50 16.95 -3.50
C LEU A 64 5.27 17.97 -4.35
N ALA A 65 5.64 19.12 -3.78
CA ALA A 65 6.45 20.12 -4.46
C ALA A 65 7.86 19.59 -4.79
N ALA A 66 8.49 18.89 -3.84
CA ALA A 66 9.79 18.24 -4.04
C ALA A 66 9.72 17.17 -5.15
N ALA A 67 8.69 16.32 -5.14
CA ALA A 67 8.49 15.27 -6.13
C ALA A 67 8.27 15.84 -7.54
N ARG A 68 7.40 16.85 -7.68
CA ARG A 68 7.16 17.56 -8.96
C ARG A 68 8.44 18.12 -9.56
N GLN A 69 9.30 18.71 -8.73
CA GLN A 69 10.56 19.25 -9.21
C GLN A 69 11.57 18.15 -9.54
N ALA A 70 11.63 17.08 -8.76
CA ALA A 70 12.50 15.93 -9.03
C ALA A 70 12.18 15.26 -10.37
N TYR A 71 10.89 15.13 -10.72
CA TYR A 71 10.46 14.65 -12.03
C TYR A 71 10.97 15.54 -13.16
N ARG A 72 10.85 16.88 -13.02
CA ARG A 72 11.36 17.85 -13.99
C ARG A 72 12.88 17.74 -14.15
N ASP A 73 13.62 17.65 -13.05
CA ASP A 73 15.09 17.56 -13.08
C ASP A 73 15.58 16.26 -13.73
N ALA A 74 14.84 15.16 -13.52
CA ALA A 74 15.10 13.89 -14.20
C ALA A 74 14.64 13.90 -15.65
N GLY A 75 13.96 14.95 -16.13
CA GLY A 75 13.38 14.99 -17.47
C GLY A 75 12.31 13.92 -17.69
N LEU A 76 11.57 13.55 -16.63
CA LEU A 76 10.40 12.68 -16.71
C LEU A 76 9.17 13.50 -17.10
N GLU A 77 8.32 12.92 -17.93
CA GLU A 77 7.05 13.48 -18.34
C GLU A 77 5.92 12.96 -17.41
N GLY A 78 4.89 13.77 -17.20
CA GLY A 78 3.72 13.42 -16.39
C GLY A 78 3.41 14.43 -15.29
N ASP A 79 2.17 14.42 -14.83
CA ASP A 79 1.74 15.20 -13.67
C ASP A 79 1.91 14.36 -12.41
N VAL A 80 2.61 14.92 -11.42
CA VAL A 80 2.79 14.27 -10.11
C VAL A 80 1.66 14.76 -9.22
N GLY A 81 0.83 13.82 -8.79
CA GLY A 81 -0.33 14.04 -7.92
C GLY A 81 -0.29 13.16 -6.67
N LEU A 82 -1.32 13.31 -5.85
CA LEU A 82 -1.57 12.42 -4.70
C LEU A 82 -2.43 11.25 -5.15
N ALA A 83 -2.13 10.06 -4.63
CA ALA A 83 -2.91 8.85 -4.88
C ALA A 83 -2.91 7.97 -3.63
N GLY A 84 -3.96 7.15 -3.49
CA GLY A 84 -3.98 6.05 -2.53
C GLY A 84 -3.30 4.82 -3.12
N GLU A 85 -2.33 4.27 -2.40
CA GLU A 85 -1.74 2.96 -2.71
C GLU A 85 -2.67 1.86 -2.19
N LEU A 86 -3.02 0.88 -3.02
CA LEU A 86 -3.89 -0.25 -2.63
C LEU A 86 -3.10 -1.44 -2.03
N GLY A 87 -1.77 -1.30 -1.96
CA GLY A 87 -0.85 -2.22 -1.31
C GLY A 87 -0.64 -1.89 0.17
N GLY A 88 0.17 -2.72 0.83
CA GLY A 88 0.65 -2.46 2.18
C GLY A 88 2.09 -1.97 2.15
N ASN A 89 2.42 -1.01 3.01
CA ASN A 89 3.78 -0.53 3.22
C ASN A 89 3.96 -0.09 4.70
N ASP A 90 5.18 0.28 5.09
CA ASP A 90 5.52 0.61 6.48
C ASP A 90 4.84 1.88 7.02
N GLY A 91 4.17 2.66 6.17
CA GLY A 91 3.45 3.87 6.56
C GLY A 91 2.42 3.63 7.67
N THR A 92 1.83 2.44 7.74
CA THR A 92 0.90 2.06 8.83
C THR A 92 1.54 2.16 10.21
N TYR A 93 2.83 1.82 10.32
CA TYR A 93 3.57 1.86 11.58
C TYR A 93 3.97 3.28 11.97
N PHE A 94 4.36 4.11 11.00
CA PHE A 94 4.67 5.53 11.24
C PHE A 94 3.41 6.32 11.63
N ASP A 95 2.31 6.10 10.91
CA ASP A 95 1.01 6.71 11.22
C ASP A 95 0.52 6.33 12.62
N ALA A 96 0.67 5.06 13.01
CA ALA A 96 0.32 4.59 14.35
C ALA A 96 1.15 5.23 15.47
N LYS A 97 2.29 5.85 15.15
CA LYS A 97 3.12 6.62 16.09
C LYS A 97 2.87 8.13 16.02
N GLY A 98 1.91 8.57 15.21
CA GLY A 98 1.61 10.00 15.01
C GLY A 98 2.72 10.74 14.26
N MET A 99 3.51 10.03 13.46
CA MET A 99 4.53 10.63 12.60
C MET A 99 3.92 11.05 11.27
N ASP A 100 4.37 12.20 10.75
CA ASP A 100 4.05 12.59 9.39
C ASP A 100 4.73 11.64 8.40
N VAL A 101 3.94 11.05 7.51
CA VAL A 101 4.40 10.00 6.60
C VAL A 101 3.73 10.10 5.24
N VAL A 102 4.52 9.91 4.18
CA VAL A 102 4.09 9.78 2.78
C VAL A 102 4.89 8.64 2.15
N ALA A 103 4.25 7.82 1.33
CA ALA A 103 4.92 6.80 0.53
C ALA A 103 5.25 7.38 -0.85
N PHE A 104 6.54 7.35 -1.22
CA PHE A 104 7.01 7.80 -2.53
C PHE A 104 8.28 7.03 -2.91
N GLY A 105 8.39 6.63 -4.18
CA GLY A 105 9.48 5.77 -4.64
C GLY A 105 9.58 5.68 -6.16
N THR A 106 10.25 4.64 -6.62
CA THR A 106 10.63 4.44 -8.04
C THR A 106 9.68 3.49 -8.79
N ILE A 107 8.54 3.16 -8.18
CA ILE A 107 7.54 2.27 -8.76
C ILE A 107 6.97 2.89 -10.03
N ARG A 108 7.01 2.13 -11.13
CA ARG A 108 6.45 2.53 -12.43
C ARG A 108 5.68 1.36 -13.05
N SER A 109 4.62 1.67 -13.79
CA SER A 109 3.91 0.64 -14.57
C SER A 109 4.86 -0.10 -15.50
N GLY A 110 4.69 -1.43 -15.59
CA GLY A 110 5.50 -2.30 -16.45
C GLY A 110 6.86 -2.73 -15.89
N THR A 111 7.16 -2.45 -14.61
CA THR A 111 8.41 -2.88 -13.97
C THR A 111 8.32 -4.19 -13.19
N ASN A 112 7.22 -4.93 -13.34
CA ASN A 112 7.01 -6.28 -12.80
C ASN A 112 7.25 -6.43 -11.30
N ILE A 113 6.85 -5.44 -10.50
CA ILE A 113 6.99 -5.50 -9.04
C ILE A 113 6.26 -6.74 -8.51
N HIS A 114 6.93 -7.52 -7.65
CA HIS A 114 6.45 -8.82 -7.15
C HIS A 114 6.26 -9.90 -8.23
N SER A 115 6.89 -9.77 -9.40
CA SER A 115 6.78 -10.72 -10.50
C SER A 115 8.16 -11.05 -11.09
N GLU A 116 8.21 -12.10 -11.91
CA GLU A 116 9.44 -12.47 -12.61
C GLU A 116 9.93 -11.32 -13.50
N GLY A 117 11.24 -11.06 -13.46
CA GLY A 117 11.83 -9.97 -14.23
C GLY A 117 11.51 -8.58 -13.67
N GLU A 118 11.32 -8.44 -12.36
CA GLU A 118 11.28 -7.15 -11.67
C GLU A 118 12.53 -6.31 -11.98
N PHE A 119 12.33 -5.03 -12.32
CA PHE A 119 13.43 -4.12 -12.61
C PHE A 119 13.09 -2.68 -12.23
N VAL A 120 14.06 -1.77 -12.37
CA VAL A 120 13.85 -0.33 -12.18
C VAL A 120 14.67 0.41 -13.23
N TYR A 121 14.15 1.52 -13.77
CA TYR A 121 14.93 2.34 -14.70
C TYR A 121 15.94 3.19 -13.92
N VAL A 122 17.15 3.33 -14.45
CA VAL A 122 18.18 4.24 -13.90
C VAL A 122 17.62 5.65 -13.74
N LYS A 123 16.80 6.10 -14.68
CA LYS A 123 16.15 7.41 -14.66
C LYS A 123 15.19 7.59 -13.45
N ASP A 124 14.52 6.53 -13.01
CA ASP A 124 13.68 6.57 -11.80
C ASP A 124 14.55 6.68 -10.54
N ILE A 125 15.69 5.99 -10.51
CA ILE A 125 16.67 6.12 -9.42
C ILE A 125 17.24 7.55 -9.37
N GLU A 126 17.55 8.15 -10.53
CA GLU A 126 17.99 9.54 -10.62
C GLU A 126 16.91 10.53 -10.14
N MET A 127 15.65 10.31 -10.53
CA MET A 127 14.51 11.06 -10.00
C MET A 127 14.45 10.98 -8.48
N TYR A 128 14.52 9.77 -7.93
CA TYR A 128 14.46 9.58 -6.47
C TYR A 128 15.64 10.25 -5.76
N ARG A 129 16.84 10.23 -6.36
CA ARG A 129 17.99 11.00 -5.86
C ARG A 129 17.71 12.50 -5.85
N TYR A 130 17.15 13.08 -6.92
CA TYR A 130 16.79 14.50 -6.93
C TYR A 130 15.74 14.84 -5.87
N PHE A 131 14.75 13.97 -5.70
CA PHE A 131 13.74 14.09 -4.66
C PHE A 131 14.36 14.13 -3.26
N MET A 132 15.19 13.14 -2.92
CA MET A 132 15.84 13.08 -1.60
C MET A 132 16.74 14.29 -1.33
N ARG A 133 17.49 14.75 -2.34
CA ARG A 133 18.31 15.96 -2.20
C ARG A 133 17.45 17.19 -1.90
N ARG A 134 16.29 17.33 -2.52
CA ARG A 134 15.40 18.47 -2.31
C ARG A 134 14.74 18.44 -0.95
N LEU A 135 14.20 17.30 -0.55
CA LEU A 135 13.55 17.14 0.75
C LEU A 135 14.52 17.34 1.91
N LEU A 136 15.78 16.91 1.78
CA LEU A 136 16.78 17.01 2.85
C LEU A 136 17.61 18.31 2.83
N SER A 137 17.53 19.10 1.76
CA SER A 137 18.26 20.39 1.65
C SER A 137 17.35 21.60 1.82
N GLY A 138 16.08 21.37 2.22
CA GLY A 138 15.18 22.43 2.68
C GLY A 138 15.69 23.10 3.95
#